data_AF-A0A4R6LPJ4-F1
#
_entry.id   AF-A0A4R6LPJ4-F1
#
_cell.length_a   1.000
_cell.length_b   1.000
_cell.length_c   1.000
_cell.angle_alpha   90.00
_cell.angle_beta   90.00
_cell.angle_gamma   90.00
#
_symmetry.space_group_name_H-M   'P 1'
#
loop_
_entity.id
_entity.type
_entity.pdbx_description
1 polymer ?
#
loop_
_entity_poly.entity_id
_entity_poly.type
_entity_poly.pdbx_seq_one_letter_code
_entity_poly.pdbx_strand_id
1 'polypeptide(L)'
;MESIVLELQQESLSNKNNISDLLRKSYVVARKLNIPEFKAWLEKEMNGYSESDDIPDYRVIPGQLKGQHPLRGWQTILGFMSSMKIHLKISELENDLNTSGRLALSIDDQTKNKIYENSNMRYKTEIVFFIDKSSVKGLIDTVRNIILNWTLKLEEDGILGEDMLFSHEEKEKALNCIMNLN
;
A
#
# COMPACT_ATOMS: atom_id res chain seq x y z
N MET A 1 4.88 -28.86 -15.32
CA MET A 1 3.92 -27.78 -15.60
C MET A 1 3.93 -26.91 -14.37
N GLU A 2 4.26 -25.64 -14.54
CA GLU A 2 4.46 -24.71 -13.42
C GLU A 2 3.15 -23.96 -13.21
N SER A 3 2.58 -24.08 -12.01
CA SER A 3 1.35 -23.36 -11.67
C SER A 3 1.70 -21.92 -11.35
N ILE A 4 1.04 -20.98 -12.03
CA ILE A 4 1.26 -19.54 -11.79
C ILE A 4 0.81 -19.12 -10.39
N VAL A 5 -0.22 -19.77 -9.86
CA VAL A 5 -0.70 -19.49 -8.49
C VAL A 5 0.32 -19.96 -7.46
N LEU A 6 0.89 -21.16 -7.62
CA LEU A 6 1.95 -21.66 -6.74
C LEU A 6 3.24 -20.84 -6.86
N GLU A 7 3.59 -20.39 -8.08
CA GLU A 7 4.70 -19.47 -8.29
C GLU A 7 4.47 -18.16 -7.51
N LEU A 8 3.32 -17.51 -7.68
CA LEU A 8 2.96 -16.29 -6.96
C LEU A 8 2.99 -16.48 -5.43
N GLN A 9 2.54 -17.63 -4.93
CA GLN A 9 2.59 -17.97 -3.51
C GLN A 9 4.04 -18.06 -3.02
N GLN A 10 4.92 -18.74 -3.76
CA GLN A 10 6.34 -18.82 -3.44
C GLN A 10 7.02 -17.45 -3.47
N GLU A 11 6.71 -16.63 -4.47
CA GLU A 11 7.23 -15.27 -4.56
C GLU A 11 6.75 -14.39 -3.41
N SER A 12 5.50 -14.57 -2.98
CA SER A 12 4.92 -13.88 -1.83
C SER A 12 5.62 -14.28 -0.54
N LEU A 13 5.98 -15.55 -0.35
CA LEU A 13 6.76 -16.03 0.80
C LEU A 13 8.20 -15.50 0.79
N SER A 14 8.76 -15.22 -0.39
CA SER A 14 10.13 -14.75 -0.53
C SER A 14 10.23 -13.22 -0.42
N ASN A 15 11.05 -12.72 0.51
CA ASN A 15 11.32 -11.27 0.59
C ASN A 15 12.42 -10.80 -0.39
N LYS A 16 12.74 -11.64 -1.39
CA LYS A 16 13.79 -11.36 -2.40
C LYS A 16 13.24 -10.59 -3.60
N ASN A 17 11.97 -10.80 -3.92
CA ASN A 17 11.33 -10.19 -5.07
C ASN A 17 10.75 -8.83 -4.71
N ASN A 18 10.94 -7.87 -5.61
CA ASN A 18 10.36 -6.54 -5.53
C ASN A 18 8.82 -6.66 -5.49
N ILE A 19 8.18 -5.98 -4.54
CA ILE A 19 6.72 -6.04 -4.37
C ILE A 19 5.97 -5.52 -5.61
N SER A 20 6.57 -4.61 -6.38
CA SER A 20 6.04 -4.12 -7.65
C SER A 20 5.92 -5.22 -8.71
N ASP A 21 6.87 -6.17 -8.75
CA ASP A 21 6.80 -7.30 -9.69
C ASP A 21 5.71 -8.29 -9.25
N LEU A 22 5.59 -8.52 -7.94
CA LEU A 22 4.52 -9.34 -7.37
C LEU A 22 3.13 -8.74 -7.68
N LEU A 23 2.97 -7.42 -7.56
CA LEU A 23 1.74 -6.70 -7.92
C LEU A 23 1.41 -6.84 -9.42
N ARG A 24 2.41 -6.69 -10.31
CA ARG A 24 2.23 -6.83 -11.76
C ARG A 24 1.81 -8.25 -12.16
N LYS A 25 2.46 -9.27 -11.60
CA LYS A 25 2.08 -10.67 -11.86
C LYS A 25 0.67 -10.96 -11.34
N SER A 26 0.36 -10.51 -10.13
CA SER A 26 -0.98 -10.61 -9.55
C SER A 26 -2.04 -9.93 -10.43
N TYR A 27 -1.72 -8.78 -11.02
CA TYR A 27 -2.61 -8.07 -11.93
C TYR A 27 -2.92 -8.87 -13.20
N VAL A 28 -1.91 -9.52 -13.78
CA VAL A 28 -2.09 -10.38 -14.96
C VAL A 28 -3.02 -11.54 -14.64
N VAL A 29 -2.83 -12.20 -13.49
CA VAL A 29 -3.69 -13.29 -13.04
C VAL A 29 -5.11 -12.81 -12.77
N ALA A 30 -5.28 -11.73 -12.00
CA ALA A 30 -6.59 -11.14 -11.71
C ALA A 30 -7.36 -10.77 -12.98
N ARG A 31 -6.67 -10.23 -13.99
CA ARG A 31 -7.25 -9.88 -15.29
C ARG A 31 -7.66 -11.11 -16.10
N LYS A 32 -6.88 -12.19 -16.06
CA LYS A 32 -7.19 -13.44 -16.77
C LYS A 32 -8.34 -14.22 -16.13
N LEU A 33 -8.46 -14.14 -14.80
CA LEU A 33 -9.56 -14.70 -14.02
C LEU A 33 -10.82 -13.80 -14.00
N ASN A 34 -10.72 -12.58 -14.53
CA ASN A 34 -11.80 -11.59 -14.57
C ASN A 34 -12.36 -11.24 -13.18
N ILE A 35 -11.46 -10.90 -12.25
CA ILE A 35 -11.77 -10.51 -10.86
C ILE A 35 -11.67 -8.97 -10.74
N PRO A 36 -12.75 -8.20 -10.99
CA PRO A 36 -12.68 -6.76 -11.13
C PRO A 36 -12.32 -6.03 -9.83
N GLU A 37 -12.79 -6.49 -8.67
CA GLU A 37 -12.54 -5.87 -7.36
C GLU A 37 -11.05 -5.94 -7.01
N PHE A 38 -10.46 -7.14 -7.12
CA PHE A 38 -9.04 -7.34 -6.83
C PHE A 38 -8.16 -6.62 -7.85
N LYS A 39 -8.54 -6.62 -9.13
CA LYS A 39 -7.87 -5.84 -10.17
C LYS A 39 -7.84 -4.34 -9.82
N ALA A 40 -8.98 -3.77 -9.40
CA ALA A 40 -9.06 -2.36 -9.03
C ALA A 40 -8.20 -2.04 -7.80
N TRP A 41 -8.17 -2.93 -6.80
CA TRP A 41 -7.29 -2.81 -5.65
C TRP A 41 -5.80 -2.81 -6.05
N LEU A 42 -5.37 -3.74 -6.91
CA LEU A 42 -4.01 -3.79 -7.44
C LEU A 42 -3.64 -2.51 -8.21
N GLU A 43 -4.56 -1.97 -9.02
CA GLU A 43 -4.34 -0.72 -9.74
C GLU A 43 -4.12 0.46 -8.79
N LYS A 44 -4.82 0.51 -7.65
CA LYS A 44 -4.61 1.54 -6.61
C LYS A 44 -3.28 1.35 -5.87
N GLU A 45 -2.92 0.12 -5.52
CA GLU A 45 -1.63 -0.17 -4.88
C GLU A 45 -0.43 0.23 -5.79
N MET A 46 -0.57 0.02 -7.10
CA MET A 46 0.45 0.36 -8.11
C MET A 46 0.48 1.85 -8.46
N ASN A 47 -0.69 2.51 -8.57
CA ASN A 47 -0.80 3.89 -9.08
C ASN A 47 -1.00 4.95 -8.00
N GLY A 48 -1.19 4.54 -6.74
CA GLY A 48 -1.52 5.41 -5.64
C GLY A 48 -3.03 5.64 -5.53
N TYR A 49 -3.42 6.30 -4.43
CA TYR A 49 -4.80 6.57 -4.08
C TYR A 49 -5.13 8.04 -4.26
N SER A 50 -6.26 8.33 -4.87
CA SER A 50 -6.81 9.68 -4.96
C SER A 50 -7.43 10.10 -3.63
N GLU A 51 -7.75 11.39 -3.45
CA GLU A 51 -8.41 11.88 -2.24
C GLU A 51 -9.83 11.31 -2.05
N SER A 52 -10.52 11.00 -3.15
CA SER A 52 -11.85 10.41 -3.16
C SER A 52 -11.85 8.87 -3.05
N ASP A 53 -10.69 8.24 -3.12
CA ASP A 53 -10.61 6.79 -3.04
C ASP A 53 -10.81 6.30 -1.61
N ASP A 54 -11.46 5.15 -1.48
CA ASP A 54 -11.46 4.42 -0.21
C ASP A 54 -10.06 3.86 0.05
N ILE A 55 -9.51 4.20 1.21
CA ILE A 55 -8.12 3.91 1.60
C ILE A 55 -8.16 2.84 2.68
N PRO A 56 -7.52 1.69 2.45
CA PRO A 56 -7.47 0.62 3.42
C PRO A 56 -6.85 1.05 4.75
N ASP A 57 -7.33 0.47 5.86
CA ASP A 57 -6.87 0.83 7.22
C ASP A 57 -5.36 0.63 7.42
N TYR A 58 -4.77 -0.37 6.78
CA TYR A 58 -3.32 -0.62 6.84
C TYR A 58 -2.48 0.50 6.19
N ARG A 59 -3.11 1.42 5.45
CA ARG A 59 -2.49 2.62 4.90
C ARG A 59 -2.59 3.83 5.82
N VAL A 60 -3.18 3.69 7.00
CA VAL A 60 -3.15 4.70 8.06
C VAL A 60 -1.90 4.49 8.90
N ILE A 61 -0.86 5.29 8.65
CA ILE A 61 0.43 5.15 9.31
C ILE A 61 0.54 6.12 10.50
N PRO A 62 0.94 5.65 11.69
CA PRO A 62 1.25 6.52 12.81
C PRO A 62 2.52 7.33 12.55
N GLY A 63 2.55 8.56 13.04
CA GLY A 63 3.66 9.48 12.86
C GLY A 63 3.53 10.74 13.68
N GLN A 64 4.35 11.74 13.36
CA GLN A 64 4.43 12.98 14.11
C GLN A 64 4.55 14.18 13.16
N LEU A 65 3.70 15.19 13.35
CA LEU A 65 3.92 16.49 12.74
C LEU A 65 5.17 17.14 13.32
N LYS A 66 6.04 17.64 12.45
CA LYS A 66 7.23 18.41 12.83
C LYS A 66 7.30 19.71 12.06
N GLY A 67 7.63 20.78 12.77
CA GLY A 67 7.97 22.08 12.20
C GLY A 67 9.47 22.30 12.23
N GLN A 68 10.03 22.90 11.18
CA GLN A 68 11.45 23.25 11.13
C GLN A 68 11.73 24.52 11.95
N HIS A 69 12.46 24.43 13.05
CA HIS A 69 12.89 25.62 13.80
C HIS A 69 14.27 26.09 13.30
N PRO A 70 14.49 27.38 13.00
CA PRO A 70 15.73 27.90 12.41
C PRO A 70 16.99 27.53 13.19
N LEU A 71 16.90 27.48 14.52
CA LEU A 71 18.04 27.18 15.40
C LEU A 71 18.03 25.78 16.03
N ARG A 72 16.88 25.08 16.02
CA ARG A 72 16.69 23.82 16.78
C ARG A 72 16.38 22.63 15.89
N GLY A 73 16.26 22.85 14.58
CA GLY A 73 15.85 21.82 13.64
C GLY A 73 14.41 21.38 13.84
N TRP A 74 14.10 20.14 13.45
CA TRP A 74 12.75 19.58 13.48
C TRP A 74 12.22 19.41 14.92
N GLN A 75 11.16 20.14 15.25
CA GLN A 75 10.46 20.02 16.54
C GLN A 75 9.03 19.48 16.33
N THR A 76 8.61 18.57 17.21
CA THR A 76 7.28 17.97 17.15
C THR A 76 6.20 18.99 17.52
N ILE A 77 5.13 19.03 16.73
CA ILE A 77 3.93 19.82 16.98
C ILE A 77 2.90 18.90 17.63
N LEU A 78 2.63 19.11 18.92
CA LEU A 78 1.73 18.27 19.71
C LEU A 78 0.26 18.64 19.49
N GLY A 79 -0.65 17.65 19.59
CA GLY A 79 -2.10 17.88 19.65
C GLY A 79 -2.84 18.02 18.32
N PHE A 80 -2.17 17.89 17.18
CA PHE A 80 -2.79 18.05 15.85
C PHE A 80 -3.06 16.74 15.13
N MET A 81 -2.04 15.92 14.92
CA MET A 81 -2.13 14.71 14.11
C MET A 81 -1.12 13.68 14.57
N SER A 82 -1.58 12.45 14.80
CA SER A 82 -0.78 11.30 15.21
C SER A 82 -0.70 10.19 14.16
N SER A 83 -1.47 10.31 13.07
CA SER A 83 -1.48 9.36 11.96
C SER A 83 -1.91 10.03 10.66
N MET A 84 -1.48 9.48 9.52
CA MET A 84 -1.80 9.98 8.18
C MET A 84 -2.16 8.84 7.24
N LYS A 85 -3.13 9.09 6.35
CA LYS A 85 -3.46 8.19 5.24
C LYS A 85 -2.39 8.30 4.15
N ILE A 86 -1.84 7.18 3.71
CA ILE A 86 -0.77 7.14 2.73
C ILE A 86 -1.33 6.89 1.33
N HIS A 87 -1.23 7.90 0.48
CA HIS A 87 -1.73 7.87 -0.90
C HIS A 87 -0.70 7.40 -1.93
N LEU A 88 0.58 7.31 -1.54
CA LEU A 88 1.69 7.04 -2.45
C LEU A 88 1.66 5.63 -3.04
N LYS A 89 2.33 5.47 -4.19
CA LYS A 89 2.50 4.17 -4.85
C LYS A 89 3.36 3.25 -4.00
N ILE A 90 3.13 1.94 -4.05
CA ILE A 90 3.99 0.98 -3.34
C ILE A 90 5.46 1.09 -3.78
N SER A 91 5.73 1.30 -5.07
CA SER A 91 7.09 1.48 -5.57
C SER A 91 7.79 2.71 -4.99
N GLU A 92 7.04 3.76 -4.68
CA GLU A 92 7.58 4.98 -4.07
C GLU A 92 7.93 4.72 -2.61
N LEU A 93 7.03 4.05 -1.87
CA LEU A 93 7.27 3.62 -0.49
C LEU A 93 8.47 2.68 -0.37
N GLU A 94 8.64 1.76 -1.32
CA GLU A 94 9.79 0.83 -1.34
C GLU A 94 11.11 1.57 -1.61
N ASN A 95 11.12 2.53 -2.53
CA ASN A 95 12.29 3.38 -2.77
C ASN A 95 12.66 4.19 -1.52
N ASP A 96 11.64 4.75 -0.86
CA ASP A 96 11.79 5.51 0.37
C ASP A 96 12.38 4.69 1.51
N LEU A 97 12.05 3.39 1.63
CA LEU A 97 12.68 2.51 2.62
C LEU A 97 14.20 2.42 2.44
N ASN A 98 14.70 2.47 1.21
CA ASN A 98 16.12 2.33 0.89
C ASN A 98 16.96 3.61 1.12
N THR A 99 16.32 4.76 1.32
CA THR A 99 17.03 6.02 1.62
C THR A 99 17.63 6.04 3.03
N SER A 100 18.48 7.01 3.36
CA SER A 100 18.93 7.19 4.75
C SER A 100 18.05 8.24 5.46
N GLY A 101 17.79 8.06 6.75
CA GLY A 101 17.02 9.01 7.57
C GLY A 101 15.56 8.65 7.80
N ARG A 102 14.78 9.62 8.28
CA ARG A 102 13.33 9.49 8.50
C ARG A 102 12.58 9.90 7.25
N LEU A 103 11.41 9.31 7.04
CA LEU A 103 10.52 9.69 5.94
C LEU A 103 9.68 10.88 6.37
N ALA A 104 9.64 11.90 5.52
CA ALA A 104 8.92 13.14 5.74
C ALA A 104 7.91 13.31 4.61
N LEU A 105 6.63 13.33 4.96
CA LEU A 105 5.55 13.56 4.03
C LEU A 105 5.14 15.02 4.06
N SER A 106 4.94 15.58 2.88
CA SER A 106 4.30 16.88 2.73
C SER A 106 2.85 16.80 3.18
N ILE A 107 2.41 17.82 3.89
CA ILE A 107 1.01 18.02 4.24
C ILE A 107 0.39 19.08 3.32
N ASP A 108 -0.92 19.01 3.12
CA ASP A 108 -1.64 19.97 2.29
C ASP A 108 -1.65 21.37 2.93
N ASP A 109 -1.81 22.40 2.11
CA ASP A 109 -1.72 23.78 2.57
C ASP A 109 -2.89 24.19 3.46
N GLN A 110 -4.06 23.55 3.34
CA GLN A 110 -5.18 23.83 4.25
C GLN A 110 -4.86 23.35 5.67
N THR A 111 -4.28 22.15 5.79
CA THR A 111 -3.80 21.61 7.07
C THR A 111 -2.67 22.45 7.63
N LYS A 112 -1.70 22.89 6.81
CA LYS A 112 -0.63 23.82 7.26
C LYS A 112 -1.22 25.11 7.83
N ASN A 113 -2.16 25.73 7.12
CA ASN A 113 -2.78 26.98 7.55
C ASN A 113 -3.53 26.82 8.87
N LYS A 114 -4.29 25.73 9.03
CA LYS A 114 -4.94 25.40 10.32
C LYS A 114 -3.92 25.24 11.45
N ILE A 115 -2.78 24.59 11.19
CA ILE A 115 -1.72 24.46 12.19
C ILE A 115 -1.16 25.84 12.55
N TYR A 116 -0.85 26.70 11.57
CA TYR A 116 -0.33 28.04 11.86
C TYR A 116 -1.31 28.90 12.65
N GLU A 117 -2.60 28.83 12.36
CA GLU A 117 -3.63 29.61 13.07
C GLU A 117 -3.84 29.14 14.51
N ASN A 118 -3.74 27.83 14.76
CA ASN A 118 -4.02 27.23 16.06
C ASN A 118 -2.76 26.93 16.88
N SER A 119 -1.57 27.26 16.38
CA SER A 119 -0.30 27.09 17.09
C SER A 119 0.31 28.43 17.45
N ASN A 120 0.97 28.51 18.62
CA ASN A 120 1.72 29.70 19.03
C ASN A 120 3.07 29.85 18.29
N MET A 121 3.12 29.47 17.00
CA MET A 121 4.32 29.57 16.18
C MET A 121 4.56 31.02 15.77
N ARG A 122 5.75 31.55 16.08
CA ARG A 122 6.11 32.96 15.82
C ARG A 122 6.37 33.28 14.35
N TYR A 123 6.57 32.27 13.50
CA TYR A 123 6.86 32.41 12.09
C TYR A 123 6.36 31.18 11.32
N LYS A 124 5.99 31.37 10.05
CA LYS A 124 5.65 30.27 9.14
C LYS A 124 6.93 29.51 8.81
N THR A 125 6.91 28.19 8.97
CA THR A 125 8.06 27.33 8.73
C THR A 125 7.62 26.05 8.06
N GLU A 126 8.52 25.33 7.42
CA GLU A 126 8.17 24.04 6.83
C GLU A 126 7.59 23.08 7.88
N ILE A 127 6.40 22.56 7.62
CA ILE A 127 5.73 21.55 8.42
C ILE A 127 5.58 20.30 7.57
N VAL A 128 6.00 19.18 8.14
CA VAL A 128 6.01 17.86 7.50
C VAL A 128 5.56 16.79 8.49
N PHE A 129 5.01 15.69 7.98
CA PHE A 129 4.60 14.55 8.78
C PHE A 129 5.70 13.48 8.73
N PHE A 130 6.37 13.27 9.86
CA PHE A 130 7.41 12.26 9.97
C PHE A 130 6.80 10.90 10.28
N ILE A 131 7.18 9.89 9.49
CA ILE A 131 6.80 8.49 9.70
C ILE A 131 8.03 7.61 9.88
N ASP A 132 7.86 6.55 10.66
CA ASP A 132 8.89 5.55 10.85
C ASP A 132 8.90 4.55 9.69
N LYS A 133 10.11 4.18 9.25
CA LYS A 133 10.31 3.21 8.16
C LYS A 133 9.74 1.84 8.49
N SER A 134 9.72 1.45 9.75
CA SER A 134 9.09 0.20 10.20
C SER A 134 7.60 0.16 9.88
N SER A 135 6.90 1.30 9.98
CA SER A 135 5.47 1.39 9.64
C SER A 135 5.24 1.24 8.13
N VAL A 136 6.10 1.85 7.31
CA VAL A 136 6.05 1.69 5.84
C VAL A 136 6.37 0.25 5.44
N LYS A 137 7.37 -0.37 6.09
CA LYS A 137 7.66 -1.79 5.89
C LYS A 137 6.45 -2.66 6.25
N GLY A 138 5.80 -2.41 7.39
CA GLY A 138 4.59 -3.12 7.79
C GLY A 138 3.43 -2.98 6.79
N LEU A 139 3.28 -1.81 6.17
CA LEU A 139 2.32 -1.60 5.08
C LEU A 139 2.66 -2.51 3.88
N ILE A 140 3.91 -2.52 3.43
CA ILE A 140 4.34 -3.36 2.30
C ILE A 140 4.17 -4.85 2.62
N ASP A 141 4.52 -5.27 3.84
CA ASP A 141 4.33 -6.64 4.31
C ASP A 141 2.84 -7.02 4.33
N THR A 142 1.95 -6.08 4.69
CA THR A 142 0.50 -6.30 4.65
C THR A 142 -0.01 -6.53 3.22
N VAL A 143 0.46 -5.72 2.25
CA VAL A 143 0.12 -5.89 0.83
C VAL A 143 0.57 -7.26 0.32
N ARG A 144 1.79 -7.68 0.68
CA ARG A 144 2.32 -9.03 0.36
C ARG A 144 1.45 -10.13 0.96
N ASN A 145 1.02 -9.98 2.22
CA ASN A 145 0.14 -10.94 2.88
C ASN A 145 -1.25 -11.03 2.22
N ILE A 146 -1.80 -9.91 1.75
CA ILE A 146 -3.06 -9.90 1.00
C ILE A 146 -2.92 -10.73 -0.28
N ILE A 147 -1.84 -10.54 -1.03
CA ILE A 147 -1.56 -11.32 -2.24
C ILE A 147 -1.38 -12.80 -1.91
N LEU A 148 -0.62 -13.12 -0.85
CA LEU A 148 -0.42 -14.51 -0.39
C LEU A 148 -1.74 -15.19 -0.02
N ASN A 149 -2.59 -14.51 0.76
CA ASN A 149 -3.89 -15.05 1.15
C ASN A 149 -4.81 -15.23 -0.05
N TRP A 150 -4.75 -14.30 -1.01
CA TRP A 150 -5.48 -14.44 -2.26
C TRP A 150 -5.00 -15.65 -3.07
N THR A 151 -3.69 -15.90 -3.19
CA THR A 151 -3.16 -17.08 -3.90
C THR A 151 -3.53 -18.39 -3.21
N LEU A 152 -3.50 -18.41 -1.87
CA LEU A 152 -3.94 -19.57 -1.07
C LEU A 152 -5.43 -19.86 -1.32
N LYS A 153 -6.25 -18.80 -1.41
CA LYS A 153 -7.68 -18.96 -1.69
C LYS A 153 -7.94 -19.53 -3.09
N LEU A 154 -7.19 -19.07 -4.10
CA LEU A 154 -7.27 -19.65 -5.44
C LEU A 154 -6.89 -21.13 -5.44
N GLU A 155 -5.83 -21.52 -4.73
CA GLU A 155 -5.42 -22.92 -4.57
C GLU A 155 -6.52 -23.77 -3.91
N GLU A 156 -7.12 -23.29 -2.81
CA GLU A 156 -8.24 -23.97 -2.13
C GLU A 156 -9.44 -24.20 -3.05
N ASP A 157 -9.71 -23.27 -3.95
CA ASP A 157 -10.82 -23.35 -4.91
C ASP A 157 -10.45 -24.16 -6.18
N GLY A 158 -9.23 -24.72 -6.23
CA GLY A 158 -8.73 -25.51 -7.35
C GLY A 158 -8.38 -24.68 -8.58
N ILE A 159 -8.10 -23.39 -8.40
CA ILE A 159 -7.67 -22.45 -9.44
C ILE A 159 -6.16 -22.32 -9.37
N LEU A 160 -5.46 -23.01 -10.27
CA LEU A 160 -4.00 -23.07 -10.25
C LEU A 160 -3.38 -22.39 -11.47
N GLY A 161 -4.04 -22.52 -12.62
CA GLY A 161 -3.55 -22.06 -13.92
C GLY A 161 -2.25 -22.74 -14.35
N GLU A 162 -2.14 -23.06 -15.63
CA GLU A 162 -0.94 -23.66 -16.22
C GLU A 162 -0.38 -22.74 -17.29
N ASP A 163 0.93 -22.47 -17.27
CA ASP A 163 1.62 -21.62 -18.26
C ASP A 163 0.92 -20.27 -18.52
N MET A 164 0.45 -19.61 -17.44
CA MET A 164 -0.30 -18.34 -17.49
C MET A 164 -1.69 -18.45 -18.18
N LEU A 165 -2.24 -19.64 -18.33
CA LEU A 165 -3.56 -19.89 -18.88
C LEU A 165 -4.46 -20.48 -17.78
N PHE A 166 -5.73 -20.09 -17.84
CA PHE A 166 -6.77 -20.62 -16.97
C PHE A 166 -7.84 -21.25 -17.85
N SER A 167 -8.28 -22.43 -17.46
CA SER A 167 -9.38 -23.15 -18.07
C SER A 167 -10.69 -22.37 -17.93
N HIS A 168 -11.70 -22.75 -18.71
CA HIS A 168 -13.04 -22.18 -18.55
C HIS A 168 -13.63 -22.46 -17.17
N GLU A 169 -13.44 -23.68 -16.64
CA GLU A 169 -13.93 -24.07 -15.32
C GLU A 169 -13.31 -23.22 -14.19
N GLU A 170 -12.00 -22.98 -14.23
CA GLU A 170 -11.32 -22.13 -13.24
C GLU A 170 -11.81 -20.69 -13.27
N LYS A 171 -12.08 -20.14 -14.46
CA LYS A 171 -12.64 -18.78 -14.59
C LYS A 171 -14.07 -18.70 -14.05
N GLU A 172 -14.89 -19.72 -14.27
CA GLU A 172 -16.23 -19.78 -13.69
C GLU A 172 -16.19 -19.90 -12.16
N LYS A 173 -15.29 -20.72 -11.61
CA LYS A 173 -15.07 -20.83 -10.16
C LYS A 173 -14.62 -19.50 -9.56
N ALA A 174 -13.68 -18.80 -10.20
CA ALA A 174 -13.20 -17.51 -9.74
C ALA A 174 -14.32 -16.47 -9.62
N LEU A 175 -15.22 -16.41 -10.61
CA LEU A 175 -16.36 -15.50 -10.62
C LEU A 175 -17.37 -15.82 -9.50
N ASN A 176 -17.64 -17.10 -9.26
CA ASN A 176 -18.59 -17.54 -8.23
C ASN A 176 -18.04 -17.38 -6.80
N CYS A 177 -16.73 -17.45 -6.61
CA CYS A 177 -16.12 -17.28 -5.29
C CYS A 177 -16.25 -15.84 -4.76
N ILE A 178 -16.18 -14.84 -5.65
CA ILE A 178 -16.31 -13.41 -5.31
C ILE A 178 -17.73 -13.08 -4.82
N MET A 179 -18.77 -13.75 -5.35
CA MET A 179 -20.16 -13.46 -4.96
C MET A 179 -20.53 -13.90 -3.53
N ASN A 180 -19.70 -14.70 -2.87
CA ASN A 180 -19.97 -15.23 -1.52
C ASN A 180 -19.24 -14.49 -0.39
N LEU A 181 -18.63 -13.33 -0.68
CA LEU A 181 -17.92 -12.50 0.31
C LEU A 181 -18.67 -11.21 0.70
N ASN A 182 -19.94 -11.07 0.32
CA ASN A 182 -20.82 -9.95 0.72
C ASN A 182 -21.82 -10.36 1.82
#